data_AF-A0A917S5C5-F1
#
_entry.id   AF-A0A917S5C5-F1
#
_cell.length_a   1.000
_cell.length_b   1.000
_cell.length_c   1.000
_cell.angle_alpha   90.00
_cell.angle_beta   90.00
_cell.angle_gamma   90.00
#
_symmetry.space_group_name_H-M   'P 1'
#
loop_
_entity.id
_entity.type
_entity.pdbx_description
1 polymer ?
#
loop_
_entity_poly.entity_id
_entity_poly.type
_entity_poly.pdbx_seq_one_letter_code
_entity_poly.pdbx_strand_id
1 'polypeptide(L)' 'MVLSSGRYREMATSRLVGLGISGGACYDALIAETVLAAGGTLVTLDGRALRTYIKIGCPAEQLSR' A
#
# COMPACT_ATOMS: atom_id res chain seq x y z
N MET A 1 14.17 -3.07 4.87
CA MET A 1 14.22 -2.64 3.45
C MET A 1 13.51 -1.29 3.35
N VAL A 2 14.08 -0.32 2.64
CA VAL A 2 13.53 1.05 2.52
C VAL A 2 13.32 1.37 1.05
N LEU A 3 12.15 1.91 0.68
CA LEU A 3 11.92 2.39 -0.68
C LEU A 3 12.79 3.63 -0.93
N SER A 4 13.44 3.70 -2.10
CA SER A 4 14.18 4.90 -2.48
C SER A 4 13.22 6.08 -2.66
N SER A 5 13.73 7.30 -2.45
CA SER A 5 12.97 8.53 -2.67
C SER A 5 12.45 8.66 -4.11
N GLY A 6 13.20 8.15 -5.09
CA GLY A 6 12.76 8.08 -6.49
C GLY A 6 11.53 7.19 -6.69
N ARG A 7 11.54 6.00 -6.09
CA ARG A 7 10.41 5.06 -6.14
C ARG A 7 9.19 5.60 -5.39
N TYR A 8 9.41 6.32 -4.30
CA TYR A 8 8.35 7.02 -3.57
C TYR A 8 7.64 8.05 -4.46
N ARG A 9 8.41 8.88 -5.16
CA ARG A 9 7.87 9.91 -6.05
C ARG A 9 7.07 9.29 -7.20
N GLU A 10 7.62 8.28 -7.86
CA GLU A 10 6.95 7.58 -8.96
C GLU A 10 5.61 6.98 -8.52
N MET A 11 5.60 6.25 -7.40
CA MET A 11 4.37 5.71 -6.82
C MET A 11 3.34 6.82 -6.60
N ALA A 12 3.72 7.92 -5.95
CA ALA A 12 2.80 9.00 -5.61
C ALA A 12 2.22 9.71 -6.84
N THR A 13 3.00 9.93 -7.90
CA THR A 13 2.56 10.74 -9.05
C THR A 13 1.87 9.95 -10.16
N SER A 14 2.24 8.69 -10.40
CA SER A 14 1.67 7.89 -11.50
C SER A 14 0.75 6.79 -11.00
N ARG A 15 1.23 5.96 -10.06
CA ARG A 15 0.53 4.74 -9.64
C ARG A 15 -0.69 5.04 -8.77
N LEU A 16 -0.54 5.86 -7.73
CA LEU A 16 -1.67 6.19 -6.84
C LEU A 16 -2.79 6.93 -7.58
N VAL A 17 -2.41 7.85 -8.49
CA VAL A 17 -3.36 8.55 -9.36
C VAL A 17 -4.13 7.56 -10.22
N GLY A 18 -3.44 6.62 -10.88
CA GLY A 18 -4.09 5.59 -11.69
C GLY A 18 -5.04 4.66 -10.92
N LEU A 19 -4.79 4.46 -9.62
CA LEU A 19 -5.63 3.66 -8.72
C LEU A 19 -6.74 4.45 -8.01
N GLY A 20 -6.80 5.78 -8.26
CA GLY A 20 -7.72 6.69 -7.58
C GLY A 20 -7.49 6.75 -6.07
N ILE A 21 -6.24 6.59 -5.62
CA ILE A 21 -5.85 6.66 -4.21
C ILE A 21 -5.36 8.08 -3.92
N SER A 22 -5.96 8.72 -2.93
CA SER A 22 -5.63 10.08 -2.50
C SER A 22 -5.82 10.26 -0.99
N GLY A 23 -5.34 11.39 -0.45
CA GLY A 23 -5.50 11.73 0.97
C GLY A 23 -4.81 10.73 1.90
N GLY A 24 -5.46 10.39 3.01
CA GLY A 24 -4.92 9.48 4.03
C GLY A 24 -4.60 8.07 3.51
N ALA A 25 -5.32 7.60 2.49
CA ALA A 25 -5.07 6.29 1.87
C ALA A 25 -3.73 6.23 1.13
N CYS A 26 -3.09 7.37 0.82
CA CYS A 26 -1.73 7.37 0.27
C CYS A 26 -0.71 6.73 1.22
N TYR A 27 -0.91 6.88 2.54
CA TYR A 27 -0.01 6.28 3.52
C TYR A 27 -0.18 4.77 3.58
N ASP A 28 -1.41 4.27 3.55
CA ASP A 28 -1.70 2.84 3.44
C ASP A 28 -1.08 2.24 2.18
N ALA A 29 -1.17 2.94 1.06
CA ALA A 29 -0.59 2.49 -0.19
C ALA A 29 0.94 2.42 -0.14
N LEU A 30 1.59 3.36 0.54
CA LEU A 30 3.03 3.34 0.76
C LEU A 30 3.46 2.13 1.59
N ILE A 31 2.72 1.82 2.65
CA ILE A 31 2.99 0.63 3.48
C ILE A 31 2.88 -0.62 2.62
N ALA A 32 1.81 -0.74 1.82
CA ALA A 32 1.60 -1.86 0.91
C ALA A 32 2.71 -2.01 -0.14
N GLU A 33 3.16 -0.92 -0.75
CA GLU A 33 4.30 -0.95 -1.69
C GLU A 33 5.58 -1.40 -1.02
N THR A 34 5.81 -0.98 0.23
CA THR A 34 6.99 -1.38 1.00
C THR A 34 6.98 -2.88 1.27
N VAL A 35 5.84 -3.43 1.70
CA VAL A 35 5.70 -4.87 1.98
C VAL A 35 5.74 -5.69 0.70
N LEU A 36 5.06 -5.23 -0.36
CA LEU A 36 5.08 -5.87 -1.67
C LEU A 36 6.50 -5.94 -2.25
N ALA A 37 7.25 -4.84 -2.17
CA ALA A 37 8.65 -4.81 -2.61
C ALA A 37 9.56 -5.76 -1.79
N ALA A 38 9.15 -6.11 -0.57
CA ALA A 38 9.86 -7.06 0.30
C ALA A 38 9.41 -8.50 0.08
N GLY A 39 8.39 -8.74 -0.77
CA GLY A 39 7.78 -10.05 -0.97
C GLY A 39 6.98 -10.54 0.24
N GLY A 40 6.49 -9.63 1.09
CA GLY A 40 5.75 -9.98 2.30
C GLY A 40 4.22 -9.97 2.14
N THR A 41 3.54 -10.27 3.24
CA THR A 41 2.08 -10.17 3.40
C THR A 41 1.76 -9.14 4.47
N LEU A 42 0.78 -8.27 4.21
CA LEU A 42 0.26 -7.33 5.19
C LEU A 42 -0.82 -7.96 6.05
N VAL A 43 -0.76 -7.72 7.35
CA VAL A 43 -1.78 -8.14 8.30
C VAL A 43 -2.36 -6.88 8.94
N THR A 44 -3.69 -6.72 8.93
CA THR A 44 -4.33 -5.51 9.46
C THR A 44 -5.58 -5.80 10.27
N LEU A 45 -5.85 -4.93 11.25
CA LEU A 45 -7.13 -4.87 11.95
C LEU A 45 -8.06 -3.80 11.33
N ASP A 46 -7.54 -2.91 10.47
CA ASP A 46 -8.32 -1.88 9.80
C ASP A 46 -8.81 -2.38 8.44
N GLY A 47 -10.09 -2.76 8.38
CA GLY A 47 -10.74 -3.19 7.14
C GLY A 47 -10.86 -2.09 6.08
N ARG A 48 -10.68 -0.80 6.43
CA ARG A 48 -10.62 0.29 5.43
C ARG A 48 -9.29 0.26 4.69
N ALA A 49 -8.19 0.07 5.42
CA ALA A 49 -6.84 0.00 4.87
C ALA A 49 -6.64 -1.24 3.98
N LEU A 50 -7.29 -2.36 4.33
CA LEU A 50 -7.26 -3.59 3.53
C LEU A 50 -7.60 -3.34 2.05
N ARG A 51 -8.59 -2.50 1.76
CA ARG A 51 -8.98 -2.17 0.38
C ARG A 51 -7.85 -1.49 -0.39
N THR A 52 -7.08 -0.63 0.28
CA THR A 52 -5.92 0.02 -0.32
C THR A 52 -4.81 -0.98 -0.61
N TYR A 53 -4.54 -1.89 0.32
CA TYR A 53 -3.49 -2.91 0.15
C TYR A 53 -3.81 -3.84 -1.04
N ILE A 54 -5.07 -4.27 -1.15
CA ILE A 54 -5.56 -5.07 -2.29
C ILE A 54 -5.42 -4.29 -3.60
N LYS A 55 -5.81 -3.01 -3.63
CA LYS A 55 -5.66 -2.15 -4.83
C LYS A 55 -4.21 -2.02 -5.30
N ILE A 56 -3.27 -2.00 -4.36
CA ILE A 56 -1.83 -1.94 -4.65
C ILE A 56 -1.28 -3.30 -5.16
N GLY A 57 -2.03 -4.38 -4.95
CA GLY A 57 -1.62 -5.75 -5.28
C GLY A 57 -0.74 -6.37 -4.20
N CYS A 58 -0.67 -5.78 -3.01
CA CYS A 58 0.01 -6.39 -1.87
C CYS A 58 -0.84 -7.54 -1.32
N PRO A 59 -0.29 -8.75 -1.13
CA PRO A 59 -0.96 -9.79 -0.35
C PRO A 59 -1.32 -9.23 1.01
N ALA A 60 -2.59 -9.33 1.40
CA ALA A 60 -3.07 -8.75 2.64
C ALA A 60 -4.21 -9.57 3.25
N GLU A 61 -4.19 -9.69 4.56
CA GLU A 61 -5.22 -10.36 5.35
C GLU A 61 -5.72 -9.45 6.47
N GLN A 62 -7.01 -9.54 6.75
CA GLN A 62 -7.59 -8.89 7.92
C GLN A 62 -7.68 -9.91 9.06
N LEU A 63 -7.14 -9.54 10.22
CA LEU A 63 -7.34 -10.30 11.44
C LEU A 63 -8.77 -10.09 11.95
N SER A 64 -9.51 -11.18 12.06
CA SER A 64 -10.72 -11.25 12.88
C SER A 64 -10.31 -11.47 14.34
N ARG A 65 -10.82 -10.64 15.25
CA ARG A 65 -10.73 -10.91 16.69
C ARG A 65 -11.72 -11.99 17.11
#